data_AF-A0A978SWB2-F1
#
_entry.id   AF-A0A978SWB2-F1
#
_cell.length_a   1.000
_cell.length_b   1.000
_cell.length_c   1.000
_cell.angle_alpha   90.00
_cell.angle_beta   90.00
_cell.angle_gamma   90.00
#
_symmetry.space_group_name_H-M   'P 1'
#
loop_
_entity.id
_entity.type
_entity.pdbx_description
1 polymer ?
#
loop_
_entity_poly.entity_id
_entity_poly.type
_entity_poly.pdbx_seq_one_letter_code
_entity_poly.pdbx_strand_id
1 'polypeptide(L)'
;PAPTPTPAPTPTPTPTPTPAPTPIPASTPTPAPTPTPTPVVVAPTIKPTPEISLAPVLSTPTQEASAPTSAVEISPAATEFDNNSLPKTEDRFFKSPPETLLYDINVLNNSRALLRSTNRSDIERLLDEGNLVQAVMTIDHFYSEEFENYAQRKLVSSYLSFTTIQEKLRLMADTTGKKAALIYIFVRSEQLDIIIIPPLGQPIHKSIPINAKNLLEKVREFQNQINDPTARRSTSYLPASQQLYQWIISPLQSDLRKLEIDTLIFSMDAGLRTLAIAALHDGKQFLVEQYSISLIPSMNLTSISFADLRKVPVLAMGMSEFSDLPPLPAVPVELSTISEKLWSGEAFLNQDFTLYNLKQKRQKQPSAIIHIATHGEFKPGKINESYIQLWDGKLSLDRMQQLQWNNPPLELLVLSACRTAVGDSQAEFGFAGVAVFSGVKSAVASLWYASDAGTLGLMSEFYNHLREAPIKAEALRKAQIAMLNGSVRLENGKLVGTFGSITLPPELAKLGNRNLKHPYYWAGFTMIGSPW
;
A
#
# COMPACT_ATOMS: atom_id res chain seq x y z
N PRO A 1 13.11 -34.41 -73.01
CA PRO A 1 11.68 -34.21 -72.68
C PRO A 1 11.45 -34.44 -71.17
N ALA A 2 11.49 -33.35 -70.41
CA ALA A 2 11.20 -33.36 -68.98
C ALA A 2 9.67 -33.36 -68.74
N PRO A 3 9.15 -34.07 -67.73
CA PRO A 3 7.71 -34.20 -67.52
C PRO A 3 7.07 -32.92 -66.96
N THR A 4 5.89 -32.62 -67.48
CA THR A 4 5.04 -31.46 -67.22
C THR A 4 4.49 -31.46 -65.78
N PRO A 5 4.37 -30.29 -65.11
CA PRO A 5 3.89 -30.21 -63.73
C PRO A 5 2.37 -30.40 -63.61
N THR A 6 1.97 -31.09 -62.53
CA THR A 6 0.59 -31.35 -62.08
C THR A 6 -0.13 -30.04 -61.68
N PRO A 7 -1.41 -29.83 -62.04
CA PRO A 7 -2.14 -28.62 -61.69
C PRO A 7 -2.52 -28.57 -60.20
N ALA A 8 -2.46 -27.36 -59.63
CA ALA A 8 -2.82 -27.05 -58.26
C ALA A 8 -4.35 -27.17 -58.00
N PRO A 9 -4.77 -27.55 -56.78
CA PRO A 9 -6.18 -27.71 -56.46
C PRO A 9 -6.94 -26.37 -56.35
N THR A 10 -8.19 -26.39 -56.80
CA THR A 10 -9.15 -25.28 -56.76
C THR A 10 -9.52 -24.88 -55.32
N PRO A 11 -9.63 -23.58 -54.98
CA PRO A 11 -9.97 -23.14 -53.63
C PRO A 11 -11.43 -23.44 -53.26
N THR A 12 -11.63 -23.93 -52.04
CA THR A 12 -12.94 -24.18 -51.42
C THR A 12 -13.69 -22.88 -51.14
N PRO A 13 -15.00 -22.76 -51.42
CA PRO A 13 -15.76 -21.54 -51.15
C PRO A 13 -15.93 -21.27 -49.66
N THR A 14 -15.73 -20.00 -49.27
CA THR A 14 -15.93 -19.48 -47.91
C THR A 14 -17.44 -19.41 -47.58
N PRO A 15 -17.89 -19.89 -46.40
CA PRO A 15 -19.30 -19.79 -46.01
C PRO A 15 -19.72 -18.35 -45.72
N THR A 16 -20.90 -17.98 -46.20
CA THR A 16 -21.55 -16.68 -45.97
C THR A 16 -21.95 -16.51 -44.50
N PRO A 17 -21.73 -15.34 -43.86
CA PRO A 17 -22.11 -15.14 -42.46
C PRO A 17 -23.63 -15.07 -42.27
N THR A 18 -24.12 -15.80 -41.27
CA THR A 18 -25.50 -15.77 -40.78
C THR A 18 -25.84 -14.39 -40.18
N PRO A 19 -27.00 -13.79 -40.50
CA PRO A 19 -27.40 -12.51 -39.91
C PRO A 19 -27.66 -12.64 -38.40
N ALA A 20 -27.20 -11.65 -37.64
CA ALA A 20 -27.40 -11.56 -36.19
C ALA A 20 -28.89 -11.32 -35.85
N PRO A 21 -29.40 -11.92 -34.76
CA PRO A 21 -30.79 -11.72 -34.34
C PRO A 21 -31.03 -10.30 -33.84
N THR A 22 -32.19 -9.75 -34.20
CA THR A 22 -32.70 -8.44 -33.75
C THR A 22 -32.95 -8.45 -32.24
N PRO A 23 -32.51 -7.43 -31.47
CA PRO A 23 -32.74 -7.39 -30.03
C PRO A 23 -34.22 -7.16 -29.71
N ILE A 24 -34.75 -7.96 -28.78
CA ILE A 24 -36.08 -7.81 -28.18
C ILE A 24 -36.04 -6.61 -27.21
N PRO A 25 -37.02 -5.70 -27.21
CA PRO A 25 -37.08 -4.61 -26.24
C PRO A 25 -37.22 -5.15 -24.81
N ALA A 26 -36.34 -4.72 -23.91
CA ALA A 26 -36.43 -5.03 -22.49
C ALA A 26 -37.71 -4.41 -21.90
N SER A 27 -38.48 -5.22 -21.16
CA SER A 27 -39.61 -4.77 -20.36
C SER A 27 -39.16 -3.77 -19.30
N THR A 28 -39.85 -2.63 -19.23
CA THR A 28 -39.69 -1.57 -18.24
C THR A 28 -39.82 -2.14 -16.81
N PRO A 29 -38.91 -1.83 -15.87
CA PRO A 29 -39.04 -2.27 -14.50
C PRO A 29 -40.18 -1.52 -13.78
N THR A 30 -41.06 -2.29 -13.13
CA THR A 30 -42.07 -1.79 -12.21
C THR A 30 -41.41 -1.04 -11.04
N PRO A 31 -41.88 0.16 -10.66
CA PRO A 31 -41.31 0.89 -9.53
C PRO A 31 -41.52 0.13 -8.21
N ALA A 32 -40.46 0.04 -7.41
CA ALA A 32 -40.51 -0.52 -6.06
C ALA A 32 -41.39 0.35 -5.14
N PRO A 33 -42.14 -0.25 -4.19
CA PRO A 33 -42.97 0.50 -3.26
C PRO A 33 -42.12 1.38 -2.33
N THR A 34 -42.56 2.62 -2.14
CA THR A 34 -41.98 3.61 -1.22
C THR A 34 -42.02 3.09 0.23
N PRO A 35 -40.91 3.10 0.99
CA PRO A 35 -40.94 2.75 2.40
C PRO A 35 -41.66 3.83 3.22
N THR A 36 -42.63 3.41 4.03
CA THR A 36 -43.33 4.22 5.03
C THR A 36 -42.34 4.74 6.08
N PRO A 37 -42.37 6.04 6.47
CA PRO A 37 -41.48 6.56 7.50
C PRO A 37 -41.82 6.02 8.89
N THR A 38 -40.83 5.44 9.56
CA THR A 38 -40.87 5.09 10.99
C THR A 38 -40.85 6.38 11.82
N PRO A 39 -41.68 6.53 12.87
CA PRO A 39 -41.72 7.74 13.68
C PRO A 39 -40.42 7.95 14.48
N VAL A 40 -39.93 9.19 14.46
CA VAL A 40 -38.75 9.66 15.19
C VAL A 40 -39.07 9.72 16.69
N VAL A 41 -38.32 8.97 17.50
CA VAL A 41 -38.30 9.12 18.95
C VAL A 41 -37.43 10.32 19.30
N VAL A 42 -38.04 11.36 19.86
CA VAL A 42 -37.38 12.57 20.36
C VAL A 42 -36.64 12.24 21.66
N ALA A 43 -35.31 12.36 21.64
CA ALA A 43 -34.49 12.33 22.86
C ALA A 43 -34.55 13.70 23.58
N PRO A 44 -34.58 13.73 24.93
CA PRO A 44 -34.74 14.97 25.68
C PRO A 44 -33.48 15.85 25.64
N THR A 45 -33.72 17.15 25.53
CA THR A 45 -32.75 18.24 25.46
C THR A 45 -31.97 18.37 26.78
N ILE A 46 -30.65 18.22 26.74
CA ILE A 46 -29.76 18.57 27.85
C ILE A 46 -29.35 20.04 27.70
N LYS A 47 -29.66 20.87 28.71
CA LYS A 47 -29.25 22.27 28.81
C LYS A 47 -27.72 22.38 29.01
N PRO A 48 -27.04 23.36 28.40
CA PRO A 48 -25.63 23.63 28.69
C PRO A 48 -25.47 24.40 30.02
N THR A 49 -24.49 23.97 30.82
CA THR A 49 -23.99 24.64 32.02
C THR A 49 -22.88 25.63 31.61
N PRO A 50 -22.74 26.82 32.25
CA PRO A 50 -22.04 27.95 31.64
C PRO A 50 -20.51 27.92 31.78
N GLU A 51 -19.88 28.60 30.80
CA GLU A 51 -18.46 28.92 30.68
C GLU A 51 -17.90 29.68 31.90
N ILE A 52 -16.68 29.33 32.31
CA ILE A 52 -15.85 30.17 33.18
C ILE A 52 -14.74 30.76 32.32
N SER A 53 -14.83 32.07 32.15
CA SER A 53 -13.87 32.98 31.54
C SER A 53 -12.65 33.21 32.45
N LEU A 54 -11.44 33.00 31.94
CA LEU A 54 -10.23 33.66 32.44
C LEU A 54 -9.32 34.01 31.26
N ALA A 55 -9.09 35.31 31.08
CA ALA A 55 -8.02 35.91 30.27
C ALA A 55 -7.27 36.93 31.16
N PRO A 56 -6.17 37.54 30.70
CA PRO A 56 -4.82 36.97 30.61
C PRO A 56 -3.84 37.76 31.50
N VAL A 57 -2.64 37.22 31.76
CA VAL A 57 -1.54 38.01 32.34
C VAL A 57 -0.34 38.00 31.41
N LEU A 58 -0.02 39.22 30.97
CA LEU A 58 1.16 39.67 30.23
C LEU A 58 2.40 39.63 31.15
N SER A 59 3.53 39.13 30.65
CA SER A 59 4.86 39.75 30.89
C SER A 59 5.97 38.97 30.19
N THR A 60 6.55 39.58 29.16
CA THR A 60 7.94 39.37 28.71
C THR A 60 8.93 39.93 29.74
N PRO A 61 10.19 39.44 29.79
CA PRO A 61 11.23 40.22 29.14
C PRO A 61 12.33 39.41 28.43
N THR A 62 12.94 40.14 27.50
CA THR A 62 14.22 40.01 26.78
C THR A 62 15.42 39.61 27.68
N GLN A 63 16.37 38.80 27.18
CA GLN A 63 17.71 39.23 26.73
C GLN A 63 18.80 38.12 26.83
N GLU A 64 19.49 37.93 25.70
CA GLU A 64 20.92 37.63 25.46
C GLU A 64 21.78 36.71 26.36
N ALA A 65 22.41 35.77 25.63
CA ALA A 65 23.86 35.52 25.55
C ALA A 65 24.54 34.49 26.46
N SER A 66 25.57 33.88 25.83
CA SER A 66 26.74 33.17 26.37
C SER A 66 26.59 31.72 26.87
N ALA A 67 26.99 30.80 26.00
CA ALA A 67 27.89 29.67 26.33
C ALA A 67 29.23 30.22 26.91
N PRO A 68 30.10 29.46 27.62
CA PRO A 68 30.45 28.08 27.23
C PRO A 68 30.94 27.09 28.33
N THR A 69 31.25 25.90 27.82
CA THR A 69 32.35 24.97 28.22
C THR A 69 32.25 24.09 29.45
N SER A 70 32.37 22.79 29.16
CA SER A 70 33.27 21.79 29.78
C SER A 70 32.94 21.34 31.20
N ALA A 71 33.12 20.09 31.62
CA ALA A 71 33.42 18.77 31.07
C ALA A 71 33.39 17.82 32.28
N VAL A 72 33.38 16.49 32.06
CA VAL A 72 33.92 15.46 33.01
C VAL A 72 32.99 15.18 34.23
N GLU A 73 32.70 13.97 34.75
CA GLU A 73 33.11 12.57 34.55
C GLU A 73 32.02 11.65 35.16
N ILE A 74 31.69 10.57 34.45
CA ILE A 74 31.56 9.15 34.84
C ILE A 74 31.22 8.73 36.31
N SER A 75 30.14 7.93 36.41
CA SER A 75 30.00 6.64 37.16
C SER A 75 29.48 6.60 38.63
N PRO A 76 29.06 5.42 39.15
CA PRO A 76 27.64 5.08 39.31
C PRO A 76 27.27 4.65 40.75
N ALA A 77 25.98 4.45 41.03
CA ALA A 77 25.56 3.67 42.20
C ALA A 77 24.22 2.97 41.95
N ALA A 78 24.26 1.65 42.14
CA ALA A 78 23.13 0.76 42.22
C ALA A 78 22.30 1.00 43.49
N THR A 79 21.02 0.59 43.47
CA THR A 79 20.40 -0.12 44.62
C THR A 79 19.11 -0.79 44.19
N GLU A 80 19.04 -2.07 44.52
CA GLU A 80 17.89 -2.98 44.50
C GLU A 80 16.77 -2.48 45.43
N PHE A 81 15.50 -2.72 45.06
CA PHE A 81 14.42 -2.88 46.05
C PHE A 81 13.35 -3.87 45.56
N ASP A 82 13.50 -5.08 46.06
CA ASP A 82 12.57 -5.99 46.74
C ASP A 82 11.09 -6.17 46.32
N ASN A 83 10.71 -7.44 46.33
CA ASN A 83 9.38 -8.02 46.12
C ASN A 83 8.62 -8.13 47.46
N ASN A 84 7.35 -7.74 47.48
CA ASN A 84 6.20 -8.52 47.98
C ASN A 84 5.02 -7.60 48.30
N SER A 85 3.83 -7.95 47.80
CA SER A 85 2.63 -8.20 48.63
C SER A 85 1.38 -8.32 47.74
N LEU A 86 0.82 -9.53 47.69
CA LEU A 86 -0.56 -9.81 47.29
C LEU A 86 -1.51 -9.54 48.47
N PRO A 87 -2.81 -9.37 48.19
CA PRO A 87 -3.79 -10.23 48.86
C PRO A 87 -4.83 -10.87 47.92
N LYS A 88 -5.28 -12.06 48.35
CA LYS A 88 -6.33 -12.92 47.80
C LYS A 88 -7.72 -12.54 48.35
N THR A 89 -8.78 -12.85 47.60
CA THR A 89 -10.19 -13.22 47.98
C THR A 89 -11.03 -13.08 46.69
N GLU A 90 -12.06 -13.85 46.32
CA GLU A 90 -12.68 -15.11 46.74
C GLU A 90 -13.58 -15.59 45.55
N ASP A 91 -13.80 -16.91 45.45
CA ASP A 91 -14.66 -17.60 44.49
C ASP A 91 -16.16 -17.27 44.61
N ARG A 92 -16.94 -17.39 43.50
CA ARG A 92 -18.02 -18.41 43.37
C ARG A 92 -18.91 -18.34 42.10
N PHE A 93 -19.03 -19.53 41.47
CA PHE A 93 -20.13 -20.16 40.70
C PHE A 93 -20.55 -19.62 39.32
N PHE A 94 -20.41 -20.45 38.27
CA PHE A 94 -21.53 -21.09 37.55
C PHE A 94 -21.07 -22.24 36.59
N LYS A 95 -21.62 -23.44 36.85
CA LYS A 95 -21.90 -24.65 36.01
C LYS A 95 -21.20 -24.90 34.66
N SER A 96 -20.59 -26.09 34.55
CA SER A 96 -20.08 -26.73 33.32
C SER A 96 -21.16 -27.24 32.36
N PRO A 97 -20.89 -27.26 31.04
CA PRO A 97 -21.19 -28.45 30.21
C PRO A 97 -20.12 -28.71 29.11
N PRO A 98 -20.30 -29.73 28.25
CA PRO A 98 -19.77 -31.08 28.34
C PRO A 98 -18.43 -31.31 27.59
N GLU A 99 -17.74 -32.40 27.96
CA GLU A 99 -16.57 -32.95 27.26
C GLU A 99 -16.88 -33.31 25.80
N THR A 100 -16.32 -32.56 24.84
CA THR A 100 -15.89 -33.08 23.55
C THR A 100 -14.93 -32.10 22.87
N LEU A 101 -13.64 -32.46 22.89
CA LEU A 101 -12.55 -32.20 21.92
C LEU A 101 -11.22 -32.08 22.68
N LEU A 102 -10.79 -33.23 23.22
CA LEU A 102 -9.38 -33.48 23.53
C LEU A 102 -8.64 -33.62 22.20
N TYR A 103 -8.24 -32.49 21.61
CA TYR A 103 -7.15 -32.42 20.64
C TYR A 103 -6.10 -31.46 21.19
N ASP A 104 -5.08 -32.06 21.80
CA ASP A 104 -3.73 -31.57 22.06
C ASP A 104 -3.54 -30.23 22.80
N ILE A 105 -3.48 -30.35 24.14
CA ILE A 105 -2.83 -29.42 25.08
C ILE A 105 -1.29 -29.53 24.93
N ASN A 106 -0.79 -29.36 23.71
CA ASN A 106 0.64 -29.19 23.41
C ASN A 106 0.94 -27.89 22.65
N VAL A 107 -0.09 -27.09 22.31
CA VAL A 107 0.08 -25.81 21.58
C VAL A 107 0.43 -24.63 22.52
N LEU A 108 0.29 -24.78 23.84
CA LEU A 108 0.53 -23.69 24.80
C LEU A 108 1.97 -23.57 25.33
N ASN A 109 2.90 -24.47 24.95
CA ASN A 109 4.30 -24.43 25.39
C ASN A 109 5.27 -23.76 24.40
N ASN A 110 4.82 -23.30 23.23
CA ASN A 110 5.71 -22.71 22.21
C ASN A 110 6.00 -21.21 22.37
N SER A 111 5.43 -20.52 23.34
CA SER A 111 5.71 -19.09 23.59
C SER A 111 7.07 -18.82 24.25
N ARG A 112 7.87 -19.86 24.58
CA ARG A 112 9.24 -19.74 25.09
C ARG A 112 10.34 -20.28 24.16
N ALA A 113 9.98 -20.96 23.07
CA ALA A 113 10.95 -21.51 22.11
C ALA A 113 11.34 -20.55 20.97
N LEU A 114 10.66 -19.40 20.86
CA LEU A 114 10.85 -18.39 19.80
C LEU A 114 11.93 -17.32 20.12
N LEU A 115 12.95 -17.64 20.90
CA LEU A 115 14.06 -16.72 21.22
C LEU A 115 15.35 -17.00 20.42
N ARG A 116 15.29 -17.89 19.44
CA ARG A 116 16.32 -18.00 18.40
C ARG A 116 15.85 -17.16 17.22
N SER A 117 16.74 -16.31 16.68
CA SER A 117 16.53 -15.66 15.38
C SER A 117 16.00 -16.69 14.39
N THR A 118 14.89 -16.40 13.73
CA THR A 118 14.28 -17.33 12.80
C THR A 118 15.25 -17.58 11.65
N ASN A 119 15.64 -18.84 11.39
CA ASN A 119 16.56 -19.14 10.30
C ASN A 119 15.78 -19.62 9.07
N ARG A 120 16.19 -19.19 7.87
CA ARG A 120 15.56 -19.60 6.60
C ARG A 120 15.51 -21.12 6.46
N SER A 121 16.52 -21.85 7.00
CA SER A 121 16.54 -23.32 7.01
C SER A 121 15.35 -23.95 7.75
N ASP A 122 14.83 -23.29 8.80
CA ASP A 122 13.66 -23.79 9.52
C ASP A 122 12.39 -23.63 8.68
N ILE A 123 12.25 -22.51 7.97
CA ILE A 123 11.15 -22.28 7.03
C ILE A 123 11.18 -23.34 5.93
N GLU A 124 12.35 -23.55 5.31
CA GLU A 124 12.53 -24.54 4.24
C GLU A 124 12.13 -25.94 4.70
N ARG A 125 12.60 -26.37 5.87
CA ARG A 125 12.24 -27.66 6.45
C ARG A 125 10.74 -27.79 6.69
N LEU A 126 10.08 -26.75 7.23
CA LEU A 126 8.64 -26.77 7.48
C LEU A 126 7.82 -26.85 6.18
N LEU A 127 8.28 -26.18 5.11
CA LEU A 127 7.68 -26.27 3.78
C LEU A 127 7.84 -27.68 3.20
N ASP A 128 9.04 -28.26 3.30
CA ASP A 128 9.34 -29.61 2.81
C ASP A 128 8.56 -30.71 3.56
N GLU A 129 8.32 -30.51 4.86
CA GLU A 129 7.48 -31.38 5.71
C GLU A 129 5.97 -31.19 5.48
N GLY A 130 5.55 -30.19 4.71
CA GLY A 130 4.14 -29.85 4.50
C GLY A 130 3.46 -29.21 5.70
N ASN A 131 4.22 -28.72 6.69
CA ASN A 131 3.70 -28.04 7.87
C ASN A 131 3.41 -26.54 7.56
N LEU A 132 2.45 -26.32 6.67
CA LEU A 132 2.22 -25.01 6.05
C LEU A 132 1.82 -23.92 7.04
N VAL A 133 1.03 -24.25 8.07
CA VAL A 133 0.61 -23.27 9.08
C VAL A 133 1.83 -22.76 9.86
N GLN A 134 2.72 -23.65 10.31
CA GLN A 134 3.93 -23.24 11.01
C GLN A 134 4.92 -22.57 10.06
N ALA A 135 5.03 -23.02 8.81
CA ALA A 135 5.87 -22.39 7.80
C ALA A 135 5.48 -20.93 7.60
N VAL A 136 4.18 -20.64 7.39
CA VAL A 136 3.67 -19.28 7.21
C VAL A 136 3.95 -18.41 8.42
N MET A 137 3.72 -18.92 9.63
CA MET A 137 3.97 -18.12 10.82
C MET A 137 5.46 -17.81 11.01
N THR A 138 6.31 -18.76 10.65
CA THR A 138 7.76 -18.61 10.66
C THR A 138 8.22 -17.62 9.59
N ILE A 139 7.63 -17.63 8.38
CA ILE A 139 7.90 -16.65 7.31
C ILE A 139 7.52 -15.24 7.77
N ASP A 140 6.32 -15.05 8.32
CA ASP A 140 5.88 -13.72 8.75
C ASP A 140 6.74 -13.16 9.89
N HIS A 141 7.18 -14.04 10.82
CA HIS A 141 8.13 -13.67 11.84
C HIS A 141 9.48 -13.27 11.24
N PHE A 142 10.02 -14.09 10.35
CA PHE A 142 11.29 -13.82 9.67
C PHE A 142 11.28 -12.46 8.95
N TYR A 143 10.24 -12.16 8.17
CA TYR A 143 10.11 -10.85 7.53
C TYR A 143 9.97 -9.72 8.55
N SER A 144 9.24 -9.94 9.65
CA SER A 144 9.15 -8.93 10.72
C SER A 144 10.51 -8.63 11.33
N GLU A 145 11.32 -9.65 11.62
CA GLU A 145 12.69 -9.50 12.15
C GLU A 145 13.60 -8.72 11.19
N GLU A 146 13.48 -8.94 9.87
CA GLU A 146 14.23 -8.15 8.88
C GLU A 146 13.92 -6.65 8.98
N PHE A 147 12.65 -6.27 9.14
CA PHE A 147 12.26 -4.88 9.32
C PHE A 147 12.62 -4.31 10.70
N GLU A 148 12.59 -5.12 11.77
CA GLU A 148 13.07 -4.71 13.10
C GLU A 148 14.57 -4.44 13.10
N ASN A 149 15.35 -5.31 12.45
CA ASN A 149 16.79 -5.14 12.27
C ASN A 149 17.10 -3.86 11.48
N TYR A 150 16.35 -3.63 10.39
CA TYR A 150 16.47 -2.39 9.62
C TYR A 150 16.11 -1.15 10.46
N ALA A 151 15.02 -1.21 11.23
CA ALA A 151 14.54 -0.12 12.07
C ALA A 151 15.36 0.10 13.34
N GLN A 152 16.32 -0.80 13.63
CA GLN A 152 17.15 -0.82 14.83
C GLN A 152 16.33 -0.74 16.13
N ARG A 153 15.12 -1.30 16.13
CA ARG A 153 14.23 -1.36 17.29
C ARG A 153 13.21 -2.49 17.14
N LYS A 154 12.67 -2.95 18.26
CA LYS A 154 11.53 -3.86 18.26
C LYS A 154 10.26 -3.12 17.80
N LEU A 155 9.53 -3.74 16.88
CA LEU A 155 8.31 -3.21 16.26
C LEU A 155 7.09 -4.08 16.58
N VAL A 156 7.30 -5.40 16.71
CA VAL A 156 6.26 -6.37 17.04
C VAL A 156 6.20 -6.60 18.54
N SER A 157 5.06 -6.30 19.16
CA SER A 157 4.80 -6.58 20.58
C SER A 157 4.24 -7.98 20.81
N SER A 158 3.51 -8.52 19.83
CA SER A 158 2.90 -9.84 19.86
C SER A 158 2.70 -10.37 18.45
N TYR A 159 2.89 -11.68 18.28
CA TYR A 159 2.69 -12.35 16.99
C TYR A 159 1.24 -12.81 16.85
N LEU A 160 0.65 -12.56 15.68
CA LEU A 160 -0.69 -13.02 15.34
C LEU A 160 -0.69 -14.55 15.19
N SER A 161 -1.81 -15.18 15.54
CA SER A 161 -2.03 -16.58 15.19
C SER A 161 -2.57 -16.71 13.77
N PHE A 162 -2.40 -17.89 13.15
CA PHE A 162 -2.98 -18.20 11.85
C PHE A 162 -4.50 -17.95 11.81
N THR A 163 -5.22 -18.43 12.84
CA THR A 163 -6.67 -18.22 12.97
C THR A 163 -7.04 -16.74 13.06
N THR A 164 -6.26 -15.95 13.80
CA THR A 164 -6.47 -14.49 13.91
C THR A 164 -6.29 -13.78 12.57
N ILE A 165 -5.34 -14.22 11.73
CA ILE A 165 -5.18 -13.70 10.37
C ILE A 165 -6.44 -13.96 9.54
N GLN A 166 -6.93 -15.21 9.55
CA GLN A 166 -8.15 -15.58 8.81
C GLN A 166 -9.39 -14.83 9.30
N GLU A 167 -9.56 -14.70 10.62
CA GLU A 167 -10.65 -13.92 11.23
C GLU A 167 -10.64 -12.46 10.77
N LYS A 168 -9.46 -11.83 10.72
CA LYS A 168 -9.29 -10.47 10.22
C LYS A 168 -9.67 -10.37 8.74
N LEU A 169 -9.22 -11.31 7.90
CA LEU A 169 -9.58 -11.32 6.48
C LEU A 169 -11.09 -11.46 6.28
N ARG A 170 -11.75 -12.34 7.04
CA ARG A 170 -13.21 -12.52 6.99
C ARG A 170 -13.96 -11.28 7.48
N LEU A 171 -13.54 -10.69 8.59
CA LEU A 171 -14.12 -9.45 9.09
C LEU A 171 -14.05 -8.34 8.05
N MET A 172 -12.92 -8.21 7.33
CA MET A 172 -12.78 -7.21 6.28
C MET A 172 -13.65 -7.53 5.06
N ALA A 173 -13.80 -8.81 4.70
CA ALA A 173 -14.73 -9.21 3.65
C ALA A 173 -16.18 -8.84 4.00
N ASP A 174 -16.61 -9.10 5.23
CA ASP A 174 -17.95 -8.75 5.72
C ASP A 174 -18.16 -7.22 5.78
N THR A 175 -17.11 -6.48 6.16
CA THR A 175 -17.17 -5.02 6.32
C THR A 175 -17.17 -4.27 4.98
N THR A 176 -16.37 -4.74 4.02
CA THR A 176 -16.08 -4.00 2.78
C THR A 176 -16.71 -4.60 1.53
N GLY A 177 -17.24 -5.83 1.64
CA GLY A 177 -17.70 -6.62 0.49
C GLY A 177 -16.57 -7.08 -0.43
N LYS A 178 -15.31 -6.96 0.00
CA LYS A 178 -14.11 -7.31 -0.78
C LYS A 178 -13.36 -8.47 -0.14
N LYS A 179 -13.29 -9.60 -0.84
CA LYS A 179 -12.61 -10.82 -0.38
C LYS A 179 -11.13 -10.74 -0.70
N ALA A 180 -10.32 -10.67 0.35
CA ALA A 180 -8.87 -10.62 0.23
C ALA A 180 -8.21 -11.98 0.47
N ALA A 181 -7.13 -12.25 -0.25
CA ALA A 181 -6.19 -13.32 0.05
C ALA A 181 -4.82 -12.73 0.38
N LEU A 182 -4.22 -13.23 1.46
CA LEU A 182 -2.84 -12.93 1.81
C LEU A 182 -1.91 -13.95 1.13
N ILE A 183 -0.86 -13.46 0.49
CA ILE A 183 0.06 -14.26 -0.31
C ILE A 183 1.48 -14.01 0.20
N TYR A 184 2.11 -15.07 0.70
CA TYR A 184 3.54 -15.08 1.01
C TYR A 184 4.33 -15.57 -0.20
N ILE A 185 5.39 -14.85 -0.54
CA ILE A 185 6.34 -15.23 -1.59
C ILE A 185 7.70 -15.43 -0.96
N PHE A 186 8.16 -16.69 -0.86
CA PHE A 186 9.43 -17.06 -0.25
C PHE A 186 10.39 -17.65 -1.29
N VAL A 187 11.61 -17.12 -1.36
CA VAL A 187 12.61 -17.49 -2.38
C VAL A 187 13.62 -18.46 -1.78
N ARG A 188 13.78 -19.63 -2.40
CA ARG A 188 14.85 -20.60 -2.10
C ARG A 188 15.88 -20.61 -3.24
N SER A 189 17.01 -21.27 -3.02
CA SER A 189 18.08 -21.35 -4.03
C SER A 189 17.58 -21.86 -5.39
N GLU A 190 16.78 -22.94 -5.40
CA GLU A 190 16.33 -23.63 -6.62
C GLU A 190 14.81 -23.62 -6.85
N GLN A 191 14.04 -22.93 -5.99
CA GLN A 191 12.59 -22.84 -6.15
C GLN A 191 12.00 -21.55 -5.57
N LEU A 192 10.80 -21.22 -6.03
CA LEU A 192 9.95 -20.16 -5.50
C LEU A 192 8.73 -20.78 -4.82
N ASP A 193 8.54 -20.50 -3.54
CA ASP A 193 7.40 -20.95 -2.75
C ASP A 193 6.37 -19.84 -2.62
N ILE A 194 5.12 -20.16 -2.96
CA ILE A 194 3.98 -19.25 -2.90
C ILE A 194 2.91 -19.85 -2.02
N ILE A 195 2.54 -19.14 -0.95
CA ILE A 195 1.55 -19.63 0.01
C ILE A 195 0.39 -18.65 0.11
N ILE A 196 -0.81 -19.11 -0.23
CA ILE A 196 -2.06 -18.37 -0.09
C ILE A 196 -2.67 -18.69 1.28
N ILE A 197 -3.00 -17.65 2.03
CA ILE A 197 -3.84 -17.72 3.22
C ILE A 197 -5.24 -17.25 2.84
N PRO A 198 -6.19 -18.18 2.66
CA PRO A 198 -7.58 -17.82 2.39
C PRO A 198 -8.26 -17.29 3.67
N PRO A 199 -9.40 -16.59 3.56
CA PRO A 199 -10.23 -16.21 4.72
C PRO A 199 -10.74 -17.40 5.55
N LEU A 200 -10.76 -18.61 4.98
CA LEU A 200 -11.16 -19.84 5.65
C LEU A 200 -10.43 -21.04 5.02
N GLY A 201 -10.03 -22.00 5.86
CA GLY A 201 -9.43 -23.28 5.42
C GLY A 201 -7.92 -23.33 5.59
N GLN A 202 -7.29 -24.38 5.06
CA GLN A 202 -5.84 -24.57 5.14
C GLN A 202 -5.08 -23.66 4.16
N PRO A 203 -3.81 -23.31 4.45
CA PRO A 203 -2.96 -22.64 3.49
C PRO A 203 -2.85 -23.44 2.18
N ILE A 204 -2.80 -22.74 1.04
CA ILE A 204 -2.56 -23.36 -0.26
C ILE A 204 -1.13 -23.04 -0.68
N HIS A 205 -0.31 -24.07 -0.86
CA HIS A 205 1.10 -23.93 -1.24
C HIS A 205 1.34 -24.35 -2.69
N LYS A 206 2.11 -23.53 -3.41
CA LYS A 206 2.66 -23.84 -4.73
C LYS A 206 4.19 -23.69 -4.66
N SER A 207 4.90 -24.68 -5.17
CA SER A 207 6.34 -24.63 -5.36
C SER A 207 6.65 -24.61 -6.85
N ILE A 208 7.43 -23.61 -7.27
CA ILE A 208 7.74 -23.36 -8.68
C ILE A 208 9.25 -23.59 -8.88
N PRO A 209 9.67 -24.52 -9.77
CA PRO A 209 11.08 -24.87 -9.96
C PRO A 209 11.80 -23.79 -10.77
N ILE A 210 12.13 -22.68 -10.10
CA ILE A 210 12.92 -21.57 -10.63
C ILE A 210 13.96 -21.17 -9.60
N ASN A 211 15.22 -21.11 -10.03
CA ASN A 211 16.28 -20.71 -9.13
C ASN A 211 16.22 -19.20 -8.81
N ALA A 212 16.69 -18.83 -7.61
CA ALA A 212 16.65 -17.45 -7.13
C ALA A 212 17.34 -16.47 -8.09
N LYS A 213 18.48 -16.87 -8.66
CA LYS A 213 19.27 -16.02 -9.55
C LYS A 213 18.47 -15.62 -10.79
N ASN A 214 17.87 -16.59 -11.49
CA ASN A 214 17.11 -16.35 -12.71
C ASN A 214 15.84 -15.54 -12.41
N LEU A 215 15.18 -15.80 -11.28
CA LEU A 215 14.03 -15.02 -10.83
C LEU A 215 14.42 -13.54 -10.65
N LEU A 216 15.46 -13.26 -9.86
CA LEU A 216 15.89 -11.90 -9.56
C LEU A 216 16.51 -11.19 -10.77
N GLU A 217 17.14 -11.91 -11.68
CA GLU A 217 17.56 -11.37 -12.99
C GLU A 217 16.35 -10.93 -13.82
N LYS A 218 15.29 -11.73 -13.87
CA LYS A 218 14.07 -11.39 -14.61
C LYS A 218 13.32 -10.22 -13.98
N VAL A 219 13.28 -10.13 -12.64
CA VAL A 219 12.74 -8.97 -11.92
C VAL A 219 13.50 -7.69 -12.29
N ARG A 220 14.84 -7.72 -12.25
CA ARG A 220 15.67 -6.57 -12.63
C ARG A 220 15.48 -6.17 -14.10
N GLU A 221 15.41 -7.15 -15.01
CA GLU A 221 15.12 -6.90 -16.41
C GLU A 221 13.77 -6.18 -16.59
N PHE A 222 12.71 -6.71 -15.97
CA PHE A 222 11.39 -6.10 -16.03
C PHE A 222 11.39 -4.68 -15.48
N GLN A 223 12.00 -4.47 -14.32
CA GLN A 223 12.08 -3.15 -13.67
C GLN A 223 12.83 -2.14 -14.56
N ASN A 224 13.99 -2.50 -15.10
CA ASN A 224 14.77 -1.62 -15.96
C ASN A 224 14.02 -1.24 -17.25
N GLN A 225 13.20 -2.14 -17.78
CA GLN A 225 12.42 -1.88 -19.00
C GLN A 225 11.17 -1.03 -18.74
N ILE A 226 10.46 -1.27 -17.63
CA ILE A 226 9.20 -0.57 -17.34
C ILE A 226 9.43 0.85 -16.80
N ASN A 227 10.55 1.09 -16.11
CA ASN A 227 10.86 2.37 -15.48
C ASN A 227 11.67 3.33 -16.39
N ASP A 228 12.01 2.94 -17.62
CA ASP A 228 12.78 3.77 -18.55
C ASP A 228 11.90 4.90 -19.16
N PRO A 229 12.18 6.19 -18.85
CA PRO A 229 11.42 7.31 -19.39
C PRO A 229 11.62 7.53 -20.90
N THR A 230 12.62 6.91 -21.51
CA THR A 230 12.86 6.96 -22.96
C THR A 230 12.06 5.90 -23.72
N ALA A 231 11.73 4.78 -23.05
CA ALA A 231 11.03 3.64 -23.62
C ALA A 231 9.49 3.69 -23.47
N ARG A 232 8.89 4.84 -23.15
CA ARG A 232 7.43 4.99 -22.89
C ARG A 232 6.51 4.71 -24.09
N ARG A 233 7.07 4.42 -25.27
CA ARG A 233 6.35 3.99 -26.48
C ARG A 233 6.64 2.54 -26.87
N SER A 234 7.50 1.87 -26.10
CA SER A 234 7.89 0.49 -26.29
C SER A 234 6.98 -0.44 -25.48
N THR A 235 6.95 -1.71 -25.86
CA THR A 235 6.37 -2.79 -25.07
C THR A 235 7.43 -3.82 -24.69
N SER A 236 8.70 -3.43 -24.69
CA SER A 236 9.85 -4.30 -24.39
C SER A 236 9.80 -4.92 -22.99
N TYR A 237 9.04 -4.33 -22.05
CA TYR A 237 8.80 -4.88 -20.72
C TYR A 237 7.87 -6.11 -20.74
N LEU A 238 7.08 -6.34 -21.80
CA LEU A 238 6.04 -7.38 -21.82
C LEU A 238 6.61 -8.81 -21.69
N PRO A 239 7.68 -9.23 -22.39
CA PRO A 239 8.22 -10.59 -22.22
C PRO A 239 8.63 -10.89 -20.78
N ALA A 240 9.31 -9.94 -20.12
CA ALA A 240 9.72 -10.11 -18.73
C ALA A 240 8.51 -10.10 -17.77
N SER A 241 7.56 -9.18 -17.98
CA SER A 241 6.29 -9.12 -17.27
C SER A 241 5.50 -10.44 -17.35
N GLN A 242 5.41 -11.03 -18.56
CA GLN A 242 4.69 -12.29 -18.80
C GLN A 242 5.39 -13.48 -18.15
N GLN A 243 6.72 -13.54 -18.20
CA GLN A 243 7.47 -14.60 -17.53
C GLN A 243 7.26 -14.57 -16.01
N LEU A 244 7.31 -13.37 -15.42
CA LEU A 244 7.05 -13.19 -13.99
C LEU A 244 5.60 -13.52 -13.63
N TYR A 245 4.62 -13.14 -14.48
CA TYR A 245 3.23 -13.54 -14.31
C TYR A 245 3.08 -15.07 -14.29
N GLN A 246 3.74 -15.77 -15.22
CA GLN A 246 3.70 -17.23 -15.32
C GLN A 246 4.26 -17.92 -14.08
N TRP A 247 5.32 -17.38 -13.48
CA TRP A 247 5.90 -17.95 -12.26
C TRP A 247 5.09 -17.60 -11.00
N ILE A 248 4.58 -16.36 -10.89
CA ILE A 248 4.03 -15.85 -9.63
C ILE A 248 2.51 -15.97 -9.57
N ILE A 249 1.79 -15.67 -10.66
CA ILE A 249 0.33 -15.52 -10.64
C ILE A 249 -0.37 -16.71 -11.28
N SER A 250 0.08 -17.20 -12.44
CA SER A 250 -0.56 -18.32 -13.13
C SER A 250 -0.84 -19.54 -12.23
N PRO A 251 0.06 -19.95 -11.32
CA PRO A 251 -0.17 -21.09 -10.43
C PRO A 251 -1.32 -20.89 -9.44
N LEU A 252 -1.72 -19.64 -9.18
CA LEU A 252 -2.71 -19.27 -8.17
C LEU A 252 -4.12 -19.10 -8.74
N GLN A 253 -4.24 -18.89 -10.06
CA GLN A 253 -5.49 -18.44 -10.68
C GLN A 253 -6.70 -19.33 -10.40
N SER A 254 -6.53 -20.67 -10.42
CA SER A 254 -7.62 -21.60 -10.19
C SER A 254 -8.13 -21.51 -8.74
N ASP A 255 -7.23 -21.34 -7.79
CA ASP A 255 -7.55 -21.22 -6.36
C ASP A 255 -8.17 -19.85 -6.05
N LEU A 256 -7.60 -18.76 -6.59
CA LEU A 256 -8.15 -17.40 -6.46
C LEU A 256 -9.59 -17.30 -6.99
N ARG A 257 -9.88 -17.93 -8.14
CA ARG A 257 -11.24 -17.97 -8.70
C ARG A 257 -12.20 -18.77 -7.83
N LYS A 258 -11.80 -19.95 -7.35
CA LYS A 258 -12.63 -20.80 -6.47
C LYS A 258 -12.97 -20.10 -5.15
N LEU A 259 -12.03 -19.31 -4.64
CA LEU A 259 -12.18 -18.54 -3.41
C LEU A 259 -12.89 -17.20 -3.61
N GLU A 260 -13.21 -16.83 -4.86
CA GLU A 260 -13.82 -15.56 -5.24
C GLU A 260 -13.03 -14.34 -4.73
N ILE A 261 -11.71 -14.41 -4.82
CA ILE A 261 -10.82 -13.34 -4.36
C ILE A 261 -10.87 -12.17 -5.34
N ASP A 262 -10.94 -10.95 -4.79
CA ASP A 262 -10.88 -9.69 -5.56
C ASP A 262 -9.71 -8.79 -5.12
N THR A 263 -9.10 -9.09 -3.97
CA THR A 263 -8.00 -8.30 -3.40
C THR A 263 -6.82 -9.21 -3.04
N LEU A 264 -5.62 -8.88 -3.52
CA LEU A 264 -4.39 -9.60 -3.26
C LEU A 264 -3.48 -8.78 -2.34
N ILE A 265 -3.09 -9.36 -1.21
CA ILE A 265 -2.16 -8.76 -0.26
C ILE A 265 -0.88 -9.56 -0.30
N PHE A 266 0.23 -8.96 -0.72
CA PHE A 266 1.50 -9.65 -0.88
C PHE A 266 2.48 -9.31 0.24
N SER A 267 3.03 -10.33 0.90
CA SER A 267 4.22 -10.23 1.74
C SER A 267 5.34 -11.00 1.06
N MET A 268 6.39 -10.29 0.64
CA MET A 268 7.39 -10.83 -0.28
C MET A 268 8.78 -10.85 0.34
N ASP A 269 9.57 -11.81 -0.08
CA ASP A 269 11.00 -11.90 0.20
C ASP A 269 11.79 -10.71 -0.34
N ALA A 270 13.00 -10.56 0.18
CA ALA A 270 13.98 -9.65 -0.36
C ALA A 270 14.23 -9.92 -1.86
N GLY A 271 14.32 -8.86 -2.64
CA GLY A 271 14.49 -8.83 -4.09
C GLY A 271 13.17 -8.68 -4.86
N LEU A 272 12.03 -8.92 -4.20
CA LEU A 272 10.70 -8.90 -4.83
C LEU A 272 9.81 -7.76 -4.32
N ARG A 273 10.13 -7.13 -3.19
CA ARG A 273 9.30 -6.09 -2.54
C ARG A 273 9.12 -4.82 -3.39
N THR A 274 9.97 -4.62 -4.39
CA THR A 274 9.93 -3.49 -5.34
C THR A 274 9.31 -3.86 -6.69
N LEU A 275 8.82 -5.09 -6.84
CA LEU A 275 8.21 -5.55 -8.09
C LEU A 275 6.91 -4.77 -8.35
N ALA A 276 6.80 -4.17 -9.55
CA ALA A 276 5.57 -3.54 -10.01
C ALA A 276 4.50 -4.60 -10.36
N ILE A 277 3.99 -5.28 -9.33
CA ILE A 277 3.18 -6.49 -9.50
C ILE A 277 1.87 -6.23 -10.24
N ALA A 278 1.33 -5.02 -10.10
CA ALA A 278 0.18 -4.51 -10.84
C ALA A 278 0.35 -4.59 -12.37
N ALA A 279 1.60 -4.50 -12.85
CA ALA A 279 1.96 -4.56 -14.27
C ALA A 279 2.49 -5.93 -14.73
N LEU A 280 2.34 -6.99 -13.92
CA LEU A 280 2.46 -8.35 -14.45
C LEU A 280 1.32 -8.63 -15.43
N HIS A 281 1.63 -9.29 -16.54
CA HIS A 281 0.73 -9.41 -17.68
C HIS A 281 0.52 -10.88 -18.07
N ASP A 282 -0.73 -11.31 -18.26
CA ASP A 282 -1.05 -12.71 -18.54
C ASP A 282 -0.97 -13.09 -20.03
N GLY A 283 -0.63 -12.12 -20.87
CA GLY A 283 -0.64 -12.21 -22.34
C GLY A 283 -1.84 -11.53 -22.98
N LYS A 284 -2.86 -11.18 -22.20
CA LYS A 284 -4.07 -10.47 -22.61
C LYS A 284 -4.31 -9.17 -21.84
N GLN A 285 -4.12 -9.20 -20.52
CA GLN A 285 -4.40 -8.10 -19.60
C GLN A 285 -3.40 -8.05 -18.44
N PHE A 286 -3.30 -6.90 -17.80
CA PHE A 286 -2.49 -6.69 -16.60
C PHE A 286 -3.19 -7.22 -15.35
N LEU A 287 -2.40 -7.57 -14.32
CA LEU A 287 -2.91 -8.06 -13.05
C LEU A 287 -3.85 -7.05 -12.36
N VAL A 288 -3.53 -5.75 -12.47
CA VAL A 288 -4.37 -4.66 -11.92
C VAL A 288 -5.78 -4.66 -12.51
N GLU A 289 -5.97 -5.15 -13.73
CA GLU A 289 -7.30 -5.25 -14.34
C GLU A 289 -8.14 -6.36 -13.69
N GLN A 290 -7.53 -7.28 -12.95
CA GLN A 290 -8.21 -8.42 -12.32
C GLN A 290 -8.43 -8.21 -10.82
N TYR A 291 -7.44 -7.66 -10.12
CA TYR A 291 -7.46 -7.59 -8.65
C TYR A 291 -7.04 -6.23 -8.12
N SER A 292 -7.59 -5.86 -6.96
CA SER A 292 -7.02 -4.82 -6.09
C SER A 292 -5.78 -5.37 -5.41
N ILE A 293 -4.72 -4.56 -5.27
CA ILE A 293 -3.40 -5.04 -4.85
C ILE A 293 -2.85 -4.16 -3.73
N SER A 294 -2.27 -4.79 -2.70
CA SER A 294 -1.42 -4.14 -1.71
C SER A 294 -0.20 -5.00 -1.38
N LEU A 295 0.91 -4.35 -1.01
CA LEU A 295 2.11 -4.98 -0.47
C LEU A 295 2.16 -4.74 1.03
N ILE A 296 2.71 -5.67 1.82
CA ILE A 296 2.92 -5.47 3.25
C ILE A 296 4.32 -5.94 3.65
N PRO A 297 4.96 -5.29 4.66
CA PRO A 297 6.18 -5.80 5.27
C PRO A 297 6.00 -7.21 5.81
N SER A 298 5.03 -7.34 6.72
CA SER A 298 4.53 -8.58 7.29
C SER A 298 3.14 -8.31 7.87
N MET A 299 2.41 -9.35 8.20
CA MET A 299 1.12 -9.25 8.88
C MET A 299 1.28 -8.73 10.30
N ASN A 300 2.34 -9.13 11.00
CA ASN A 300 2.61 -8.63 12.36
C ASN A 300 2.94 -7.13 12.40
N LEU A 301 3.46 -6.56 11.31
CA LEU A 301 3.77 -5.14 11.19
C LEU A 301 2.66 -4.31 10.52
N THR A 302 1.56 -4.95 10.11
CA THR A 302 0.48 -4.27 9.38
C THR A 302 -0.78 -4.19 10.23
N SER A 303 -1.27 -2.97 10.44
CA SER A 303 -2.56 -2.76 11.09
C SER A 303 -3.70 -3.15 10.15
N ILE A 304 -4.46 -4.18 10.52
CA ILE A 304 -5.69 -4.57 9.82
C ILE A 304 -6.88 -3.99 10.56
N SER A 305 -7.29 -2.81 10.14
CA SER A 305 -8.51 -2.16 10.58
C SER A 305 -9.08 -1.36 9.42
N PHE A 306 -10.40 -1.27 9.37
CA PHE A 306 -11.10 -0.49 8.36
C PHE A 306 -11.37 0.92 8.90
N ALA A 307 -11.17 1.91 8.05
CA ALA A 307 -11.67 3.26 8.27
C ALA A 307 -12.29 3.78 6.97
N ASP A 308 -13.52 4.28 7.07
CA ASP A 308 -14.17 4.93 5.94
C ASP A 308 -13.58 6.32 5.73
N LEU A 309 -12.77 6.46 4.68
CA LEU A 309 -12.09 7.71 4.37
C LEU A 309 -12.96 8.73 3.65
N ARG A 310 -14.11 8.36 3.07
CA ARG A 310 -14.85 9.16 2.07
C ARG A 310 -15.23 10.59 2.50
N LYS A 311 -15.26 10.87 3.80
CA LYS A 311 -15.59 12.18 4.39
C LYS A 311 -14.48 12.75 5.27
N VAL A 312 -13.32 12.11 5.30
CA VAL A 312 -12.18 12.55 6.11
C VAL A 312 -11.41 13.63 5.36
N PRO A 313 -11.17 14.81 5.94
CA PRO A 313 -10.41 15.85 5.27
C PRO A 313 -8.96 15.41 5.02
N VAL A 314 -8.40 15.89 3.91
CA VAL A 314 -6.99 15.70 3.57
C VAL A 314 -6.15 16.87 4.06
N LEU A 315 -4.99 16.58 4.64
CA LEU A 315 -3.92 17.56 4.79
C LEU A 315 -2.97 17.41 3.59
N ALA A 316 -3.13 18.29 2.60
CA ALA A 316 -2.31 18.31 1.40
C ALA A 316 -1.14 19.27 1.59
N MET A 317 0.09 18.82 1.36
CA MET A 317 1.27 19.66 1.52
C MET A 317 2.25 19.41 0.37
N GLY A 318 3.00 20.43 -0.05
CA GLY A 318 3.97 20.25 -1.12
C GLY A 318 4.86 21.44 -1.42
N MET A 319 5.87 21.20 -2.25
CA MET A 319 6.83 22.21 -2.71
C MET A 319 6.98 22.09 -4.22
N SER A 320 6.82 23.20 -4.92
CA SER A 320 6.93 23.29 -6.39
C SER A 320 8.19 24.02 -6.83
N GLU A 321 8.75 24.86 -5.96
CA GLU A 321 9.91 25.71 -6.23
C GLU A 321 11.12 25.21 -5.46
N PHE A 322 12.28 25.11 -6.12
CA PHE A 322 13.51 24.61 -5.51
C PHE A 322 14.71 25.42 -6.00
N SER A 323 15.71 25.61 -5.14
CA SER A 323 17.00 26.25 -5.49
C SER A 323 17.89 25.32 -6.30
N ASP A 324 17.97 24.05 -5.88
CA ASP A 324 18.98 23.08 -6.35
C ASP A 324 18.37 21.87 -7.08
N LEU A 325 17.05 21.86 -7.29
CA LEU A 325 16.32 20.80 -7.97
C LEU A 325 15.41 21.37 -9.06
N PRO A 326 15.03 20.57 -10.08
CA PRO A 326 14.06 21.01 -11.07
C PRO A 326 12.71 21.37 -10.42
N PRO A 327 12.01 22.43 -10.89
CA PRO A 327 10.69 22.78 -10.38
C PRO A 327 9.66 21.67 -10.69
N LEU A 328 8.62 21.58 -9.85
CA LEU A 328 7.48 20.68 -10.00
C LEU A 328 6.20 21.49 -10.24
N PRO A 329 5.96 21.98 -11.47
CA PRO A 329 4.84 22.86 -11.77
C PRO A 329 3.47 22.20 -11.60
N ALA A 330 3.36 20.86 -11.59
CA ALA A 330 2.08 20.21 -11.29
C ALA A 330 1.66 20.37 -9.83
N VAL A 331 2.59 20.51 -8.88
CA VAL A 331 2.31 20.44 -7.43
C VAL A 331 1.22 21.44 -6.99
N PRO A 332 1.27 22.74 -7.34
CA PRO A 332 0.21 23.67 -6.92
C PRO A 332 -1.17 23.29 -7.48
N VAL A 333 -1.19 22.76 -8.70
CA VAL A 333 -2.42 22.29 -9.36
C VAL A 333 -2.93 20.99 -8.74
N GLU A 334 -2.04 20.08 -8.35
CA GLU A 334 -2.35 18.84 -7.64
C GLU A 334 -2.98 19.13 -6.27
N LEU A 335 -2.34 19.97 -5.45
CA LEU A 335 -2.82 20.28 -4.10
C LEU A 335 -4.19 20.97 -4.14
N SER A 336 -4.38 21.96 -5.01
CA SER A 336 -5.68 22.67 -5.15
C SER A 336 -6.76 21.75 -5.73
N THR A 337 -6.42 20.93 -6.72
CA THR A 337 -7.36 19.94 -7.28
C THR A 337 -7.83 18.96 -6.20
N ILE A 338 -6.92 18.43 -5.40
CA ILE A 338 -7.25 17.51 -4.31
C ILE A 338 -8.05 18.24 -3.23
N SER A 339 -7.55 19.34 -2.68
CA SER A 339 -8.18 19.98 -1.50
C SER A 339 -9.50 20.69 -1.79
N GLU A 340 -9.74 21.15 -3.03
CA GLU A 340 -10.90 22.00 -3.36
C GLU A 340 -11.91 21.34 -4.31
N LYS A 341 -11.47 20.46 -5.22
CA LYS A 341 -12.34 19.92 -6.30
C LYS A 341 -12.64 18.44 -6.09
N LEU A 342 -11.61 17.61 -6.00
CA LEU A 342 -11.70 16.15 -5.98
C LEU A 342 -11.69 15.57 -4.58
N TRP A 343 -11.41 16.36 -3.56
CA TRP A 343 -11.59 16.03 -2.16
C TRP A 343 -11.99 17.27 -1.35
N SER A 344 -11.88 17.21 -0.03
CA SER A 344 -12.02 18.36 0.88
C SER A 344 -10.85 18.38 1.84
N GLY A 345 -10.23 19.52 2.08
CA GLY A 345 -9.12 19.60 3.03
C GLY A 345 -8.42 20.94 3.05
N GLU A 346 -7.23 20.96 3.64
CA GLU A 346 -6.35 22.12 3.67
C GLU A 346 -5.09 21.86 2.85
N ALA A 347 -4.55 22.90 2.20
CA ALA A 347 -3.34 22.84 1.39
C ALA A 347 -2.24 23.77 1.95
N PHE A 348 -1.00 23.27 2.00
CA PHE A 348 0.20 24.00 2.42
C PHE A 348 1.24 23.93 1.29
N LEU A 349 1.59 25.05 0.67
CA LEU A 349 2.47 25.11 -0.48
C LEU A 349 3.76 25.88 -0.17
N ASN A 350 4.89 25.41 -0.70
CA ASN A 350 6.19 26.10 -0.64
C ASN A 350 6.54 26.51 0.80
N GLN A 351 6.60 27.82 1.11
CA GLN A 351 6.95 28.37 2.42
C GLN A 351 6.15 27.77 3.58
N ASP A 352 4.92 27.33 3.30
CA ASP A 352 4.02 26.74 4.27
C ASP A 352 4.22 25.21 4.44
N PHE A 353 4.91 24.55 3.51
CA PHE A 353 5.26 23.13 3.60
C PHE A 353 6.53 22.91 4.44
N THR A 354 6.36 22.99 5.75
CA THR A 354 7.43 22.83 6.75
C THR A 354 7.17 21.64 7.67
N LEU A 355 8.24 21.12 8.27
CA LEU A 355 8.11 20.06 9.29
C LEU A 355 7.29 20.52 10.49
N TYR A 356 7.44 21.80 10.85
CA TYR A 356 6.69 22.43 11.92
C TYR A 356 5.18 22.42 11.65
N ASN A 357 4.76 22.88 10.46
CA ASN A 357 3.35 22.92 10.09
C ASN A 357 2.74 21.51 10.01
N LEU A 358 3.48 20.54 9.46
CA LEU A 358 3.06 19.13 9.45
C LEU A 358 2.77 18.61 10.86
N LYS A 359 3.70 18.82 11.81
CA LYS A 359 3.52 18.38 13.20
C LYS A 359 2.35 19.10 13.89
N GLN A 360 2.28 20.42 13.74
CA GLN A 360 1.25 21.25 14.36
C GLN A 360 -0.16 20.87 13.86
N LYS A 361 -0.33 20.69 12.55
CA LYS A 361 -1.64 20.34 11.98
C LYS A 361 -2.10 18.97 12.42
N ARG A 362 -1.20 17.98 12.44
CA ARG A 362 -1.50 16.65 12.98
C ARG A 362 -1.97 16.70 14.43
N GLN A 363 -1.40 17.56 15.28
CA GLN A 363 -1.81 17.66 16.68
C GLN A 363 -3.16 18.37 16.88
N LYS A 364 -3.43 19.44 16.12
CA LYS A 364 -4.63 20.28 16.31
C LYS A 364 -5.88 19.75 15.63
N GLN A 365 -5.72 19.19 14.43
CA GLN A 365 -6.81 18.73 13.58
C GLN A 365 -6.37 17.40 12.96
N PRO A 366 -6.53 16.27 13.69
CA PRO A 366 -6.10 14.96 13.21
C PRO A 366 -6.79 14.64 11.87
N SER A 367 -6.04 14.79 10.77
CA SER A 367 -6.46 14.36 9.44
C SER A 367 -5.99 12.93 9.26
N ALA A 368 -6.91 12.01 8.97
CA ALA A 368 -6.54 10.62 8.73
C ALA A 368 -5.92 10.39 7.34
N ILE A 369 -5.88 11.43 6.50
CA ILE A 369 -5.22 11.44 5.19
C ILE A 369 -4.20 12.58 5.14
N ILE A 370 -2.96 12.25 4.79
CA ILE A 370 -1.90 13.23 4.49
C ILE A 370 -1.41 12.97 3.08
N HIS A 371 -1.32 14.03 2.28
CA HIS A 371 -0.78 13.99 0.93
C HIS A 371 0.44 14.90 0.86
N ILE A 372 1.57 14.36 0.39
CA ILE A 372 2.83 15.08 0.26
C ILE A 372 3.28 15.04 -1.21
N ALA A 373 3.38 16.20 -1.85
CA ALA A 373 3.82 16.35 -3.24
C ALA A 373 5.10 17.21 -3.33
N THR A 374 6.24 16.58 -3.58
CA THR A 374 7.58 17.23 -3.56
C THR A 374 8.63 16.31 -4.19
N HIS A 375 9.90 16.70 -4.20
CA HIS A 375 10.99 15.77 -4.47
C HIS A 375 11.26 14.85 -3.27
N GLY A 376 11.50 13.58 -3.57
CA GLY A 376 12.02 12.60 -2.64
C GLY A 376 13.24 11.93 -3.27
N GLU A 377 14.19 11.55 -2.43
CA GLU A 377 15.33 10.74 -2.84
C GLU A 377 15.49 9.61 -1.84
N PHE A 378 15.42 8.38 -2.32
CA PHE A 378 15.85 7.22 -1.57
C PHE A 378 17.20 6.76 -2.10
N LYS A 379 18.23 6.80 -1.23
CA LYS A 379 19.56 6.26 -1.49
C LYS A 379 19.76 4.95 -0.75
N PRO A 380 19.79 3.81 -1.46
CA PRO A 380 19.99 2.52 -0.84
C PRO A 380 21.31 2.43 -0.05
N GLY A 381 21.29 1.72 1.07
CA GLY A 381 22.41 1.58 2.01
C GLY A 381 22.78 2.85 2.79
N LYS A 382 22.11 3.98 2.52
CA LYS A 382 22.45 5.30 3.06
C LYS A 382 21.22 6.01 3.59
N ILE A 383 20.74 5.51 4.74
CA ILE A 383 19.52 6.00 5.41
C ILE A 383 19.59 7.52 5.66
N ASN A 384 20.76 8.03 6.06
CA ASN A 384 21.01 9.45 6.32
C ASN A 384 21.11 10.33 5.05
N GLU A 385 21.30 9.74 3.87
CA GLU A 385 21.29 10.46 2.59
C GLU A 385 19.92 10.39 1.87
N SER A 386 18.97 9.64 2.43
CA SER A 386 17.59 9.55 1.93
C SER A 386 16.72 10.62 2.56
N TYR A 387 15.91 11.34 1.77
CA TYR A 387 15.09 12.44 2.26
C TYR A 387 13.82 12.68 1.44
N ILE A 388 12.82 13.28 2.09
CA ILE A 388 11.74 14.02 1.46
C ILE A 388 12.08 15.51 1.58
N GLN A 389 12.06 16.25 0.48
CA GLN A 389 12.39 17.67 0.46
C GLN A 389 11.22 18.49 1.02
N LEU A 390 11.49 19.23 2.09
CA LEU A 390 10.58 20.24 2.68
C LEU A 390 11.10 21.64 2.34
N TRP A 391 10.30 22.66 2.62
CA TRP A 391 10.75 24.04 2.45
C TRP A 391 11.85 24.43 3.44
N ASP A 392 11.70 24.00 4.71
CA ASP A 392 12.60 24.31 5.82
C ASP A 392 13.73 23.30 6.00
N GLY A 393 13.89 22.35 5.07
CA GLY A 393 14.98 21.38 5.09
C GLY A 393 14.62 20.03 4.49
N LYS A 394 15.21 18.97 5.04
CA LYS A 394 15.06 17.60 4.55
C LYS A 394 14.48 16.72 5.65
N LEU A 395 13.41 16.00 5.35
CA LEU A 395 12.87 14.96 6.22
C LEU A 395 13.54 13.64 5.89
N SER A 396 14.55 13.27 6.68
CA SER A 396 15.26 12.00 6.55
C SER A 396 14.43 10.80 7.03
N LEU A 397 14.82 9.58 6.66
CA LEU A 397 14.12 8.35 7.05
C LEU A 397 14.08 8.12 8.57
N ASP A 398 15.17 8.41 9.28
CA ASP A 398 15.23 8.31 10.75
C ASP A 398 14.26 9.29 11.41
N ARG A 399 14.17 10.53 10.90
CA ARG A 399 13.19 11.52 11.37
C ARG A 399 11.77 11.11 11.02
N MET A 400 11.55 10.51 9.84
CA MET A 400 10.27 9.96 9.44
C MET A 400 9.76 8.93 10.46
N GLN A 401 10.61 8.04 10.95
CA GLN A 401 10.29 7.04 11.97
C GLN A 401 9.89 7.65 13.33
N GLN A 402 10.39 8.85 13.63
CA GLN A 402 10.16 9.57 14.89
C GLN A 402 8.87 10.40 14.90
N LEU A 403 8.15 10.48 13.77
CA LEU A 403 6.95 11.32 13.66
C LEU A 403 5.70 10.76 14.35
N GLN A 404 5.78 9.61 15.05
CA GLN A 404 4.65 9.03 15.80
C GLN A 404 3.37 8.97 14.96
N TRP A 405 3.42 8.26 13.83
CA TRP A 405 2.33 8.25 12.83
C TRP A 405 1.01 7.68 13.32
N ASN A 406 1.03 6.92 14.40
CA ASN A 406 -0.13 6.36 15.06
C ASN A 406 -0.73 7.27 16.15
N ASN A 407 -0.15 8.45 16.41
CA ASN A 407 -0.65 9.41 17.39
C ASN A 407 -0.65 10.86 16.85
N PRO A 408 -1.81 11.37 16.38
CA PRO A 408 -3.06 10.63 16.14
C PRO A 408 -2.90 9.61 14.98
N PRO A 409 -3.79 8.59 14.90
CA PRO A 409 -3.73 7.58 13.84
C PRO A 409 -3.80 8.19 12.43
N LEU A 410 -2.88 7.77 11.55
CA LEU A 410 -2.91 8.09 10.12
C LEU A 410 -3.34 6.88 9.30
N GLU A 411 -4.47 7.01 8.60
CA GLU A 411 -5.05 5.94 7.78
C GLU A 411 -4.38 5.82 6.41
N LEU A 412 -4.01 6.97 5.83
CA LEU A 412 -3.42 7.03 4.50
C LEU A 412 -2.38 8.15 4.40
N LEU A 413 -1.15 7.76 4.05
CA LEU A 413 -0.10 8.68 3.60
C LEU A 413 0.10 8.54 2.09
N VAL A 414 -0.16 9.60 1.33
CA VAL A 414 0.15 9.64 -0.10
C VAL A 414 1.46 10.38 -0.31
N LEU A 415 2.50 9.66 -0.71
CA LEU A 415 3.80 10.21 -1.09
C LEU A 415 3.85 10.40 -2.60
N SER A 416 3.32 11.54 -3.05
CA SER A 416 3.39 12.03 -4.44
C SER A 416 4.78 12.63 -4.73
N ALA A 417 5.82 11.88 -4.38
CA ALA A 417 7.21 12.30 -4.49
C ALA A 417 8.03 11.22 -5.19
N CYS A 418 9.09 11.65 -5.89
CA CYS A 418 10.02 10.79 -6.61
C CYS A 418 10.67 9.73 -5.69
N ARG A 419 10.75 8.46 -6.16
CA ARG A 419 11.42 7.33 -5.48
C ARG A 419 11.14 7.20 -3.98
N THR A 420 9.88 7.06 -3.60
CA THR A 420 9.47 6.95 -2.19
C THR A 420 9.18 5.51 -1.73
N ALA A 421 9.10 4.54 -2.63
CA ALA A 421 8.76 3.14 -2.35
C ALA A 421 9.84 2.11 -2.74
N VAL A 422 11.01 2.54 -3.23
CA VAL A 422 12.10 1.62 -3.66
C VAL A 422 13.37 1.82 -2.84
N GLY A 423 13.94 0.71 -2.35
CA GLY A 423 15.29 0.64 -1.79
C GLY A 423 16.16 -0.54 -2.25
N ASP A 424 17.25 -0.83 -1.55
CA ASP A 424 18.09 -2.03 -1.78
C ASP A 424 17.53 -3.23 -1.00
N SER A 425 18.16 -4.40 -1.17
CA SER A 425 17.83 -5.63 -0.44
C SER A 425 17.77 -5.52 1.08
N GLN A 426 18.25 -4.42 1.68
CA GLN A 426 18.17 -4.15 3.11
C GLN A 426 17.04 -3.18 3.49
N ALA A 427 16.42 -2.49 2.51
CA ALA A 427 15.47 -1.38 2.74
C ALA A 427 14.41 -1.23 1.64
N GLU A 428 13.90 -2.34 1.12
CA GLU A 428 13.21 -2.38 -0.19
C GLU A 428 11.93 -1.55 -0.31
N PHE A 429 11.21 -1.26 0.78
CA PHE A 429 9.98 -0.46 0.74
C PHE A 429 10.18 1.06 0.89
N GLY A 430 11.43 1.54 1.02
CA GLY A 430 11.74 2.97 1.11
C GLY A 430 10.97 3.72 2.21
N PHE A 431 10.61 4.98 1.93
CA PHE A 431 9.83 5.83 2.85
C PHE A 431 8.44 5.27 3.17
N ALA A 432 7.80 4.59 2.23
CA ALA A 432 6.47 4.01 2.44
C ALA A 432 6.50 2.83 3.42
N GLY A 433 7.52 1.97 3.32
CA GLY A 433 7.77 0.94 4.30
C GLY A 433 8.02 1.54 5.69
N VAL A 434 8.92 2.52 5.76
CA VAL A 434 9.21 3.24 7.01
C VAL A 434 7.95 3.86 7.61
N ALA A 435 7.12 4.50 6.79
CA ALA A 435 5.85 5.06 7.24
C ALA A 435 4.95 3.98 7.84
N VAL A 436 4.77 2.86 7.14
CA VAL A 436 3.87 1.78 7.56
C VAL A 436 4.33 1.13 8.86
N PHE A 437 5.58 0.66 8.94
CA PHE A 437 6.07 0.06 10.18
C PHE A 437 6.30 1.08 11.31
N SER A 438 6.24 2.39 11.01
CA SER A 438 6.25 3.46 12.01
C SER A 438 4.86 3.94 12.43
N GLY A 439 3.79 3.28 11.96
CA GLY A 439 2.43 3.45 12.47
C GLY A 439 1.42 4.04 11.48
N VAL A 440 1.81 4.34 10.24
CA VAL A 440 0.83 4.63 9.17
C VAL A 440 0.14 3.33 8.78
N LYS A 441 -1.19 3.34 8.59
CA LYS A 441 -1.90 2.12 8.21
C LYS A 441 -1.67 1.73 6.75
N SER A 442 -1.65 2.73 5.87
CA SER A 442 -1.44 2.55 4.44
C SER A 442 -0.64 3.71 3.85
N ALA A 443 0.29 3.41 2.96
CA ALA A 443 1.02 4.38 2.18
C ALA A 443 0.84 4.13 0.68
N VAL A 444 0.60 5.17 -0.11
CA VAL A 444 0.72 5.14 -1.57
C VAL A 444 1.99 5.86 -1.94
N ALA A 445 2.89 5.22 -2.67
CA ALA A 445 4.21 5.77 -2.94
C ALA A 445 4.80 5.27 -4.26
N SER A 446 5.79 6.00 -4.77
CA SER A 446 6.37 5.76 -6.09
C SER A 446 7.56 4.81 -6.06
N LEU A 447 7.57 3.81 -6.93
CA LEU A 447 8.67 2.87 -7.12
C LEU A 447 9.84 3.47 -7.90
N TRP A 448 9.61 4.50 -8.72
CA TRP A 448 10.67 5.15 -9.52
C TRP A 448 10.42 6.65 -9.64
N TYR A 449 11.32 7.36 -10.34
CA TYR A 449 11.08 8.75 -10.71
C TYR A 449 9.87 8.84 -11.63
N ALA A 450 8.76 9.34 -11.10
CA ALA A 450 7.51 9.49 -11.82
C ALA A 450 7.48 10.80 -12.63
N SER A 451 6.74 10.80 -13.73
CA SER A 451 6.51 12.00 -14.52
C SER A 451 5.57 12.96 -13.79
N ASP A 452 5.93 14.23 -13.64
CA ASP A 452 5.12 15.27 -12.98
C ASP A 452 3.65 15.29 -13.47
N ALA A 453 3.45 15.40 -14.79
CA ALA A 453 2.10 15.33 -15.39
C ALA A 453 1.40 13.98 -15.25
N GLY A 454 2.17 12.88 -15.17
CA GLY A 454 1.63 11.53 -14.98
C GLY A 454 1.13 11.31 -13.56
N THR A 455 1.91 11.78 -12.58
CA THR A 455 1.56 11.78 -11.16
C THR A 455 0.31 12.62 -10.90
N LEU A 456 0.23 13.84 -11.46
CA LEU A 456 -0.99 14.66 -11.37
C LEU A 456 -2.22 13.90 -11.90
N GLY A 457 -2.07 13.21 -13.03
CA GLY A 457 -3.10 12.33 -13.60
C GLY A 457 -3.53 11.23 -12.64
N LEU A 458 -2.57 10.45 -12.15
CA LEU A 458 -2.85 9.31 -11.28
C LEU A 458 -3.46 9.74 -9.94
N MET A 459 -2.93 10.79 -9.30
CA MET A 459 -3.42 11.26 -8.00
C MET A 459 -4.81 11.88 -8.13
N SER A 460 -5.08 12.61 -9.21
CA SER A 460 -6.44 13.12 -9.48
C SER A 460 -7.45 11.98 -9.63
N GLU A 461 -7.13 10.95 -10.42
CA GLU A 461 -8.00 9.76 -10.52
C GLU A 461 -8.13 9.00 -9.20
N PHE A 462 -7.04 8.88 -8.43
CA PHE A 462 -7.05 8.18 -7.15
C PHE A 462 -8.03 8.85 -6.17
N TYR A 463 -7.96 10.17 -5.99
CA TYR A 463 -8.89 10.90 -5.13
C TYR A 463 -10.32 10.90 -5.68
N ASN A 464 -10.50 10.97 -7.00
CA ASN A 464 -11.81 10.84 -7.63
C ASN A 464 -12.46 9.50 -7.26
N HIS A 465 -11.73 8.39 -7.39
CA HIS A 465 -12.24 7.06 -7.08
C HIS A 465 -12.29 6.75 -5.58
N LEU A 466 -11.45 7.37 -4.76
CA LEU A 466 -11.44 7.20 -3.30
C LEU A 466 -12.76 7.65 -2.66
N ARG A 467 -13.55 8.52 -3.31
CA ARG A 467 -14.86 8.98 -2.81
C ARG A 467 -15.90 7.87 -2.83
N GLU A 468 -15.70 6.85 -3.67
CA GLU A 468 -16.71 5.83 -3.97
C GLU A 468 -16.24 4.41 -3.68
N ALA A 469 -14.94 4.16 -3.80
CA ALA A 469 -14.38 2.82 -3.62
C ALA A 469 -14.59 2.31 -2.19
N PRO A 470 -14.93 1.02 -2.01
CA PRO A 470 -15.11 0.44 -0.69
C PRO A 470 -13.80 0.30 0.10
N ILE A 471 -12.65 0.29 -0.61
CA ILE A 471 -11.32 0.11 -0.03
C ILE A 471 -10.30 0.98 -0.77
N LYS A 472 -9.22 1.38 -0.09
CA LYS A 472 -8.13 2.20 -0.66
C LYS A 472 -7.49 1.54 -1.89
N ALA A 473 -7.21 0.23 -1.84
CA ALA A 473 -6.55 -0.49 -2.94
C ALA A 473 -7.38 -0.49 -4.23
N GLU A 474 -8.71 -0.52 -4.11
CA GLU A 474 -9.64 -0.45 -5.25
C GLU A 474 -9.64 0.95 -5.88
N ALA A 475 -9.52 2.01 -5.08
CA ALA A 475 -9.38 3.37 -5.61
C ALA A 475 -8.12 3.51 -6.46
N LEU A 476 -6.98 2.98 -5.98
CA LEU A 476 -5.72 2.99 -6.73
C LEU A 476 -5.83 2.15 -8.01
N ARG A 477 -6.40 0.95 -7.91
CA ARG A 477 -6.67 0.08 -9.06
C ARG A 477 -7.48 0.81 -10.14
N LYS A 478 -8.59 1.44 -9.77
CA LYS A 478 -9.44 2.17 -10.72
C LYS A 478 -8.69 3.32 -11.40
N ALA A 479 -7.86 4.05 -10.65
CA ALA A 479 -7.01 5.10 -11.21
C ALA A 479 -6.00 4.55 -12.23
N GLN A 480 -5.35 3.42 -11.90
CA GLN A 480 -4.41 2.75 -12.80
C GLN A 480 -5.11 2.26 -14.08
N ILE A 481 -6.31 1.67 -13.97
CA ILE A 481 -7.13 1.23 -15.11
C ILE A 481 -7.56 2.42 -15.98
N ALA A 482 -7.95 3.56 -15.37
CA ALA A 482 -8.32 4.76 -16.11
C ALA A 482 -7.16 5.27 -16.99
N MET A 483 -5.94 5.26 -16.45
CA MET A 483 -4.73 5.60 -17.21
C MET A 483 -4.46 4.55 -18.30
N LEU A 484 -4.46 3.26 -17.96
CA LEU A 484 -4.24 2.14 -18.88
C LEU A 484 -5.20 2.13 -20.08
N ASN A 485 -6.45 2.54 -19.88
CA ASN A 485 -7.44 2.61 -20.95
C ASN A 485 -7.34 3.90 -21.79
N GLY A 486 -6.52 4.87 -21.36
CA GLY A 486 -6.33 6.15 -22.04
C GLY A 486 -7.40 7.18 -21.75
N SER A 487 -8.19 6.97 -20.69
CA SER A 487 -9.11 7.99 -20.17
C SER A 487 -8.35 9.19 -19.62
N VAL A 488 -7.13 8.95 -19.11
CA VAL A 488 -6.22 9.99 -18.62
C VAL A 488 -5.19 10.36 -19.67
N ARG A 489 -5.15 11.64 -20.05
CA ARG A 489 -4.32 12.13 -21.16
C ARG A 489 -4.14 13.64 -21.12
N LEU A 490 -3.06 14.12 -21.72
CA LEU A 490 -2.83 15.54 -21.97
C LEU A 490 -3.41 15.90 -23.34
N GLU A 491 -4.28 16.90 -23.39
CA GLU A 491 -4.92 17.36 -24.62
C GLU A 491 -5.20 18.87 -24.54
N ASN A 492 -4.74 19.63 -25.54
CA ASN A 492 -5.02 21.06 -25.69
C ASN A 492 -4.70 21.88 -24.42
N GLY A 493 -3.55 21.61 -23.79
CA GLY A 493 -3.12 22.30 -22.56
C GLY A 493 -3.90 21.90 -21.30
N LYS A 494 -4.66 20.81 -21.35
CA LYS A 494 -5.40 20.27 -20.20
C LYS A 494 -5.00 18.83 -19.91
N LEU A 495 -5.07 18.46 -18.65
CA LEU A 495 -5.15 17.07 -18.22
C LEU A 495 -6.63 16.68 -18.24
N VAL A 496 -6.98 15.69 -19.05
CA VAL A 496 -8.33 15.12 -19.10
C VAL A 496 -8.32 13.78 -18.39
N GLY A 497 -9.36 13.49 -17.62
CA GLY A 497 -9.57 12.26 -16.87
C GLY A 497 -11.05 11.96 -16.67
N THR A 498 -11.37 10.92 -15.90
CA THR A 498 -12.76 10.55 -15.57
C THR A 498 -13.44 11.58 -14.67
N PHE A 499 -12.64 12.37 -13.96
CA PHE A 499 -13.07 13.52 -13.15
C PHE A 499 -13.34 14.79 -13.96
N GLY A 500 -13.20 14.76 -15.30
CA GLY A 500 -13.34 15.93 -16.18
C GLY A 500 -11.99 16.44 -16.68
N SER A 501 -11.70 17.72 -16.46
CA SER A 501 -10.44 18.31 -16.95
C SER A 501 -9.84 19.35 -16.00
N ILE A 502 -8.50 19.40 -15.98
CA ILE A 502 -7.69 20.34 -15.22
C ILE A 502 -6.81 21.11 -16.21
N THR A 503 -6.81 22.45 -16.11
CA THR A 503 -5.88 23.28 -16.90
C THR A 503 -4.45 23.05 -16.44
N LEU A 504 -3.55 22.75 -17.37
CA LEU A 504 -2.15 22.53 -17.05
C LEU A 504 -1.40 23.86 -16.87
N PRO A 505 -0.38 23.88 -15.99
CA PRO A 505 0.62 24.95 -15.98
C PRO A 505 1.28 25.09 -17.35
N PRO A 506 1.76 26.30 -17.74
CA PRO A 506 2.40 26.54 -19.03
C PRO A 506 3.56 25.57 -19.35
N GLU A 507 4.34 25.18 -18.34
CA GLU A 507 5.45 24.24 -18.43
C GLU A 507 4.99 22.86 -18.90
N LEU A 508 3.86 22.37 -18.37
CA LEU A 508 3.29 21.08 -18.72
C LEU A 508 2.44 21.16 -19.99
N ALA A 509 1.80 22.29 -20.28
CA ALA A 509 1.06 22.50 -21.52
C ALA A 509 1.98 22.39 -22.76
N LYS A 510 3.26 22.80 -22.63
CA LYS A 510 4.29 22.64 -23.68
C LYS A 510 4.58 21.18 -24.05
N LEU A 511 4.23 20.22 -23.19
CA LEU A 511 4.39 18.79 -23.50
C LEU A 511 3.54 18.35 -24.69
N GLY A 512 2.52 19.13 -25.05
CA GLY A 512 1.58 18.85 -26.13
C GLY A 512 0.65 17.68 -25.80
N ASN A 513 -0.04 17.19 -26.82
CA ASN A 513 -0.96 16.06 -26.65
C ASN A 513 -0.17 14.78 -26.35
N ARG A 514 -0.51 14.11 -25.23
CA ARG A 514 0.16 12.88 -24.79
C ARG A 514 -0.83 11.93 -24.17
N ASN A 515 -0.71 10.66 -24.53
CA ASN A 515 -1.42 9.59 -23.86
C ASN A 515 -0.58 9.05 -22.69
N LEU A 516 -1.20 8.79 -21.54
CA LEU A 516 -0.56 8.31 -20.32
C LEU A 516 -0.81 6.80 -20.05
N LYS A 517 -1.14 6.01 -21.09
CA LYS A 517 -1.44 4.57 -21.04
C LYS A 517 -0.28 3.67 -20.62
N HIS A 518 0.95 4.09 -20.89
CA HIS A 518 2.11 3.23 -20.65
C HIS A 518 2.28 2.95 -19.14
N PRO A 519 2.59 1.69 -18.73
CA PRO A 519 2.74 1.32 -17.31
C PRO A 519 3.73 2.17 -16.51
N TYR A 520 4.74 2.72 -17.15
CA TYR A 520 5.62 3.75 -16.58
C TYR A 520 4.87 4.83 -15.75
N TYR A 521 3.68 5.26 -16.19
CA TYR A 521 2.91 6.31 -15.53
C TYR A 521 2.05 5.82 -14.36
N TRP A 522 1.52 4.60 -14.41
CA TRP A 522 0.52 4.12 -13.45
C TRP A 522 1.00 2.97 -12.58
N ALA A 523 1.87 2.10 -13.09
CA ALA A 523 2.46 0.98 -12.34
C ALA A 523 3.60 1.43 -11.44
N GLY A 524 4.05 2.68 -11.59
CA GLY A 524 5.07 3.29 -10.76
C GLY A 524 4.60 3.66 -9.38
N PHE A 525 3.32 3.52 -9.06
CA PHE A 525 2.80 3.71 -7.71
C PHE A 525 2.20 2.40 -7.20
N THR A 526 2.45 2.14 -5.92
CA THR A 526 1.93 0.97 -5.24
C THR A 526 1.36 1.35 -3.87
N MET A 527 0.49 0.50 -3.36
CA MET A 527 -0.01 0.56 -1.99
C MET A 527 0.84 -0.33 -1.10
N ILE A 528 1.30 0.21 0.02
CA ILE A 528 2.01 -0.52 1.06
C ILE A 528 1.20 -0.41 2.35
N GLY A 529 0.98 -1.54 3.05
CA GLY A 529 0.16 -1.63 4.25
C GLY A 529 -1.26 -2.14 3.97
N SER A 530 -2.21 -1.69 4.77
CA SER A 530 -3.59 -2.16 4.73
C SER A 530 -4.30 -1.76 3.42
N PRO A 531 -4.93 -2.68 2.67
CA PRO A 531 -5.68 -2.32 1.47
C PRO A 531 -7.03 -1.66 1.75
N TRP A 532 -7.59 -1.82 2.96
CA TRP A 532 -8.96 -1.46 3.33
C TRP A 532 -9.09 0.01 3.68
#